data_AF-A0A971N0J9-F1
#
_entry.id   AF-A0A971N0J9-F1
#
_cell.length_a   1.000
_cell.length_b   1.000
_cell.length_c   1.000
_cell.angle_alpha   90.00
_cell.angle_beta   90.00
_cell.angle_gamma   90.00
#
_symmetry.space_group_name_H-M   'P 1'
#
loop_
_entity.id
_entity.type
_entity.pdbx_description
1 polymer ?
#
loop_
_entity_poly.entity_id
_entity_poly.type
_entity_poly.pdbx_seq_one_letter_code
_entity_poly.pdbx_strand_id
1 'polypeptide(L)'
;MMQLHQGYEEFEDRNTAILVIGPDNAERVKKYWEENDLKFYGIPDEEHKVLKLYGQKVDIFRLGRLPAQILVDKEGNVRYIHYGKSMSDIPENNEIFELIDKL
;
A
#
# COMPACT_ATOMS: atom_id res chain seq x y z
N MET A 1 6.43 1.94 0.13
CA MET A 1 5.96 3.31 -0.14
C MET A 1 6.83 4.02 -1.17
N MET A 2 8.16 4.12 -0.97
CA MET A 2 9.03 4.85 -1.91
C MET A 2 9.06 4.28 -3.33
N GLN A 3 8.99 2.95 -3.51
CA GLN A 3 8.85 2.38 -4.85
C GLN A 3 7.57 2.87 -5.54
N LEU A 4 6.45 2.92 -4.82
CA LEU A 4 5.16 3.38 -5.34
C LEU A 4 5.23 4.87 -5.69
N HIS A 5 5.97 5.66 -4.90
CA HIS A 5 6.23 7.06 -5.18
C HIS A 5 7.01 7.26 -6.49
N GLN A 6 8.05 6.45 -6.73
CA GLN A 6 8.83 6.52 -7.97
C GLN A 6 8.00 6.17 -9.22
N GLY A 7 7.01 5.30 -9.08
CA GLY A 7 6.09 4.91 -10.16
C GLY A 7 4.76 5.66 -10.16
N TYR A 8 4.61 6.74 -9.39
CA TYR A 8 3.32 7.38 -9.15
C TYR A 8 2.61 7.79 -10.46
N GLU A 9 3.33 8.42 -11.38
CA GLU A 9 2.78 8.89 -12.66
C GLU A 9 2.22 7.73 -13.49
N GLU A 10 2.89 6.56 -13.49
CA GLU A 10 2.43 5.37 -14.20
C GLU A 10 1.14 4.77 -13.60
N PHE A 11 0.94 4.88 -12.28
CA PHE A 11 -0.33 4.51 -11.64
C PHE A 11 -1.44 5.51 -12.00
N GLU A 12 -1.11 6.81 -12.02
CA GLU A 12 -2.04 7.89 -12.36
C GLU A 12 -2.52 7.80 -13.81
N ASP A 13 -1.60 7.55 -14.76
CA ASP A 13 -1.89 7.35 -16.18
C ASP A 13 -2.82 6.15 -16.43
N ARG A 14 -2.71 5.12 -15.59
CA ARG A 14 -3.59 3.93 -15.59
C ARG A 14 -4.88 4.14 -14.78
N ASN A 15 -5.16 5.37 -14.36
CA ASN A 15 -6.34 5.73 -13.57
C ASN A 15 -6.50 4.83 -12.33
N THR A 16 -5.38 4.63 -11.62
CA THR A 16 -5.26 3.78 -10.44
C THR A 16 -4.77 4.60 -9.25
N ALA A 17 -5.59 4.69 -8.21
CA ALA A 17 -5.21 5.39 -6.98
C ALA A 17 -4.35 4.51 -6.07
N ILE A 18 -3.35 5.12 -5.43
CA ILE A 18 -2.53 4.46 -4.41
C ILE A 18 -3.03 4.89 -3.03
N LEU A 19 -3.35 3.90 -2.20
CA LEU A 19 -3.77 4.08 -0.81
C LEU A 19 -2.78 3.37 0.11
N VAL A 20 -2.06 4.12 0.94
CA VAL A 20 -1.18 3.53 1.96
C VAL A 20 -1.86 3.63 3.31
N ILE A 21 -2.09 2.49 3.95
CA ILE A 21 -2.73 2.39 5.26
C ILE A 21 -1.68 1.97 6.29
N GLY A 22 -1.59 2.71 7.40
CA GLY A 22 -0.59 2.46 8.43
C GLY A 22 -1.12 2.68 9.85
N PRO A 23 -0.48 2.10 10.87
CA PRO A 23 -0.91 2.21 12.27
C PRO A 23 -0.65 3.59 12.90
N ASP A 24 -0.05 4.51 12.15
CA ASP A 24 0.34 5.82 12.62
C ASP A 24 -0.87 6.77 12.67
N ASN A 25 -0.77 7.79 13.53
CA ASN A 25 -1.80 8.81 13.66
C ASN A 25 -1.79 9.81 12.50
N ALA A 26 -2.90 10.56 12.37
CA ALA A 26 -3.08 11.51 11.29
C ALA A 26 -1.95 12.56 11.21
N GLU A 27 -1.45 13.03 12.36
CA GLU A 27 -0.36 14.01 12.41
C GLU A 27 0.96 13.45 11.86
N ARG A 28 1.33 12.22 12.24
CA ARG A 28 2.54 11.55 11.77
C ARG A 28 2.45 11.21 10.29
N VAL A 29 1.28 10.73 9.83
CA VAL A 29 1.03 10.49 8.41
C VAL A 29 1.18 11.79 7.63
N LYS A 30 0.50 12.87 8.05
CA LYS A 30 0.59 14.18 7.38
C LYS A 30 2.03 14.68 7.29
N LYS A 31 2.76 14.66 8.41
CA LYS A 31 4.16 15.09 8.46
C LYS A 31 5.05 14.30 7.49
N TYR A 32 4.92 12.96 7.48
CA TYR A 32 5.72 12.13 6.58
C TYR A 32 5.41 12.40 5.11
N TRP A 33 4.14 12.65 4.77
CA TRP A 33 3.72 13.00 3.42
C TRP A 33 4.31 14.33 2.97
N GLU A 34 4.26 15.35 3.81
CA GLU A 34 4.83 16.68 3.54
C GLU A 34 6.35 16.62 3.39
N GLU A 35 7.05 15.86 4.26
CA GLU A 35 8.51 15.73 4.24
C GLU A 35 9.03 14.97 3.00
N ASN A 36 8.22 14.08 2.42
CA ASN A 36 8.62 13.22 1.30
C ASN A 36 7.90 13.55 -0.02
N ASP A 37 7.13 14.64 -0.07
CA ASP A 37 6.35 15.08 -1.25
C ASP A 37 5.50 13.95 -1.87
N LEU A 38 4.85 13.15 -1.01
CA LEU A 38 4.06 12.02 -1.48
C LEU A 38 2.72 12.50 -2.05
N LYS A 39 2.49 12.24 -3.34
CA LYS A 39 1.31 12.70 -4.10
C LYS A 39 0.08 11.79 -3.99
N PHE A 40 0.19 10.65 -3.31
CA PHE A 40 -0.89 9.69 -3.12
C PHE A 40 -1.46 9.75 -1.69
N TYR A 41 -2.45 8.90 -1.36
CA TYR A 41 -3.15 8.99 -0.09
C TYR A 41 -2.48 8.19 1.03
N GLY A 42 -2.32 8.83 2.19
CA GLY A 42 -1.99 8.19 3.46
C GLY A 42 -3.22 8.09 4.34
N ILE A 43 -3.57 6.89 4.77
CA ILE A 43 -4.73 6.59 5.61
C ILE A 43 -4.22 6.15 7.00
N PRO A 44 -4.38 6.99 8.03
CA PRO A 44 -4.09 6.59 9.41
C PRO A 44 -5.11 5.56 9.89
N ASP A 45 -4.63 4.49 10.51
CA ASP A 45 -5.44 3.40 11.10
C ASP A 45 -4.91 3.05 12.50
N GLU A 46 -4.94 4.04 13.39
CA GLU A 46 -4.45 3.96 14.77
C GLU A 46 -5.11 2.81 15.57
N GLU A 47 -6.40 2.59 15.34
CA GLU A 47 -7.16 1.52 15.99
C GLU A 47 -6.98 0.14 15.30
N HIS A 48 -6.19 0.09 14.22
CA HIS A 48 -5.92 -1.08 13.41
C HIS A 48 -7.18 -1.74 12.82
N LYS A 49 -8.24 -0.99 12.55
CA LYS A 49 -9.52 -1.52 12.04
C LYS A 49 -9.34 -2.07 10.64
N VAL A 50 -8.73 -1.30 9.75
CA VAL A 50 -8.51 -1.68 8.35
C VAL A 50 -7.42 -2.74 8.26
N LEU A 51 -6.31 -2.57 8.99
CA LEU A 51 -5.19 -3.52 9.00
C LEU A 51 -5.62 -4.92 9.48
N LYS A 52 -6.56 -5.00 10.45
CA LYS A 52 -7.17 -6.26 10.89
C LYS A 52 -8.17 -6.81 9.88
N LEU A 53 -9.03 -5.96 9.31
CA LEU A 53 -10.03 -6.35 8.32
C LEU A 53 -9.38 -7.04 7.11
N TYR A 54 -8.25 -6.50 6.64
CA TYR A 54 -7.50 -7.04 5.51
C TYR A 54 -6.53 -8.17 5.88
N GLY A 55 -6.58 -8.67 7.12
CA GLY A 55 -5.83 -9.86 7.55
C GLY A 55 -4.31 -9.71 7.53
N GLN A 56 -3.77 -8.48 7.58
CA GLN A 56 -2.32 -8.28 7.53
C GLN A 56 -1.66 -8.87 8.77
N LYS A 57 -0.74 -9.81 8.56
CA LYS A 57 -0.04 -10.52 9.62
C LYS A 57 0.90 -9.59 10.40
N VAL A 58 0.80 -9.65 11.72
CA VAL A 58 1.80 -9.11 12.64
C VAL A 58 2.75 -10.25 12.98
N ASP A 59 4.04 -10.04 12.77
CA ASP A 59 5.07 -11.00 13.19
C ASP A 59 5.93 -10.36 14.27
N ILE A 60 5.69 -10.79 15.52
CA ILE A 60 6.37 -10.28 16.72
C ILE A 60 7.86 -10.62 16.67
N PHE A 61 8.24 -11.75 16.07
CA PHE A 61 9.65 -12.13 15.90
C PHE A 61 10.36 -11.27 14.84
N ARG A 62 9.59 -10.58 13.99
CA ARG A 62 10.11 -9.68 12.94
C ARG A 62 9.84 -8.21 13.24
N LEU A 63 9.51 -7.89 14.49
CA LEU A 63 9.39 -6.53 15.01
C LEU A 63 8.38 -5.65 14.25
N GLY A 64 7.34 -6.23 13.63
CA GLY A 64 6.33 -5.42 12.94
C GLY A 64 5.34 -6.18 12.07
N ARG A 65 4.57 -5.40 11.30
CA ARG A 65 3.66 -5.90 10.27
C ARG A 65 4.46 -6.22 9.02
N LEU A 66 4.21 -7.40 8.44
CA LEU A 66 4.82 -7.74 7.15
C LEU A 66 4.16 -6.90 6.04
N PRO A 67 4.91 -6.55 4.98
CA PRO A 67 4.35 -5.85 3.83
C PRO A 67 3.14 -6.60 3.27
N ALA A 68 2.13 -5.85 2.87
CA ALA A 68 0.97 -6.38 2.15
C ALA A 68 0.57 -5.37 1.07
N GLN A 69 0.18 -5.89 -0.10
CA GLN A 69 -0.27 -5.08 -1.23
C GLN A 69 -1.45 -5.76 -1.90
N ILE A 70 -2.46 -4.97 -2.24
CA ILE A 70 -3.74 -5.45 -2.78
C ILE A 70 -4.11 -4.54 -3.94
N LEU A 71 -4.50 -5.14 -5.07
CA LEU A 71 -5.13 -4.44 -6.18
C LEU A 71 -6.62 -4.71 -6.15
N VAL A 72 -7.41 -3.64 -6.12
CA VAL A 72 -8.86 -3.68 -6.19
C VAL A 72 -9.29 -2.92 -7.43
N ASP A 73 -10.17 -3.50 -8.24
CA ASP A 73 -10.71 -2.83 -9.41
C ASP A 73 -11.81 -1.81 -9.04
N LYS A 74 -12.33 -1.12 -10.06
CA LYS A 74 -13.39 -0.11 -9.89
C LYS A 74 -14.76 -0.69 -9.53
N GLU A 75 -14.96 -1.99 -9.70
CA GLU A 75 -16.18 -2.70 -9.29
C GLU A 75 -16.06 -3.21 -7.84
N GLY A 76 -14.90 -3.04 -7.19
CA GLY A 76 -14.64 -3.47 -5.83
C GLY A 76 -14.12 -4.91 -5.71
N ASN A 77 -13.77 -5.57 -6.81
CA ASN A 77 -13.22 -6.92 -6.80
C ASN A 77 -11.70 -6.89 -6.54
N VAL A 78 -11.23 -7.81 -5.69
CA VAL A 78 -9.81 -8.04 -5.49
C VAL A 78 -9.24 -8.74 -6.73
N ARG A 79 -8.29 -8.10 -7.40
CA ARG A 79 -7.61 -8.62 -8.60
C ARG A 79 -6.23 -9.18 -8.29
N TYR A 80 -5.62 -8.74 -7.20
CA TYR A 80 -4.32 -9.22 -6.73
C TYR A 80 -4.21 -9.06 -5.22
N ILE A 81 -3.52 -10.00 -4.58
CA ILE A 81 -3.16 -9.92 -3.17
C ILE A 81 -1.77 -10.51 -2.94
N HIS A 82 -0.91 -9.74 -2.30
CA HIS A 82 0.39 -10.18 -1.82
C HIS A 82 0.51 -9.96 -0.33
N TYR A 83 0.84 -11.02 0.40
CA TYR A 83 1.25 -10.97 1.79
C TYR A 83 2.71 -11.38 1.88
N GLY A 84 3.58 -10.41 2.18
CA GLY A 84 5.01 -10.60 2.22
C GLY A 84 5.44 -11.66 3.23
N LYS A 85 6.45 -12.44 2.86
CA LYS A 85 7.10 -13.46 3.68
C LYS A 85 8.39 -12.97 4.33
N SER A 86 8.79 -11.72 4.10
CA SER A 86 9.87 -11.00 4.79
C SER A 86 9.63 -9.48 4.68
N MET A 87 10.44 -8.66 5.36
CA MET A 87 10.32 -7.19 5.26
C MET A 87 10.69 -6.63 3.88
N SER A 88 11.51 -7.37 3.12
CA SER A 88 11.92 -7.00 1.76
C SER A 88 11.06 -7.66 0.67
N ASP A 89 10.13 -8.54 1.05
CA ASP A 89 9.24 -9.24 0.12
C ASP A 89 8.07 -8.34 -0.27
N ILE A 90 8.37 -7.38 -1.13
CA ILE A 90 7.45 -6.37 -1.64
C ILE A 90 7.39 -6.54 -3.17
N PRO A 91 6.20 -6.53 -3.80
CA PRO A 91 6.08 -6.65 -5.26
C PRO A 91 6.72 -5.47 -5.98
N GLU A 92 7.27 -5.72 -7.15
CA GLU A 92 7.78 -4.67 -8.04
C GLU A 92 6.62 -3.93 -8.72
N ASN A 93 6.76 -2.63 -8.96
CA ASN A 93 5.69 -1.86 -9.61
C ASN A 93 5.31 -2.41 -10.99
N ASN A 94 6.29 -2.88 -11.77
CA ASN A 94 6.05 -3.40 -13.12
C ASN A 94 5.10 -4.61 -13.11
N GLU A 95 5.19 -5.49 -12.10
CA GLU A 95 4.25 -6.61 -11.94
C GLU A 95 2.81 -6.10 -11.77
N ILE A 96 2.65 -4.99 -11.05
CA ILE A 96 1.35 -4.39 -10.76
C ILE A 96 0.81 -3.65 -11.99
N PHE A 97 1.66 -2.93 -12.73
CA PHE A 97 1.28 -2.31 -14.00
C PHE A 97 0.76 -3.33 -15.01
N GLU A 98 1.46 -4.46 -15.16
CA GLU A 98 1.03 -5.54 -16.03
C GLU A 98 -0.32 -6.16 -15.63
N LEU A 99 -0.67 -6.12 -14.34
CA LEU A 99 -1.97 -6.58 -13.84
C LEU A 99 -3.06 -5.55 -14.14
N ILE A 100 -2.79 -4.26 -13.91
CA ILE A 100 -3.73 -3.17 -14.20
C ILE A 100 -4.05 -3.11 -15.69
N ASP A 101 -3.04 -3.26 -16.57
CA ASP A 101 -3.20 -3.20 -18.03
C ASP A 101 -4.04 -4.36 -18.60
N LYS A 102 -4.36 -5.38 -17.79
CA LYS A 102 -5.20 -6.54 -18.16
C LYS A 102 -6.64 -6.45 -17.61
N LEU A 103 -6.99 -5.40 -16.87
CA LEU A 103 -8.34 -5.17 -16.33
C LEU A 103 -9.22 -4.41 -17.33
#